data_AF-A0A2Z2N2B5-F1
#
_entry.id   AF-A0A2Z2N2B5-F1
#
_cell.length_a   1.000
_cell.length_b   1.000
_cell.length_c   1.000
_cell.angle_alpha   90.00
_cell.angle_beta   90.00
_cell.angle_gamma   90.00
#
_symmetry.space_group_name_H-M   'P 1'
#
loop_
_entity.id
_entity.type
_entity.pdbx_description
1 polymer ?
#
loop_
_entity_poly.entity_id
_entity_poly.type
_entity_poly.pdbx_seq_one_letter_code
_entity_poly.pdbx_strand_id
1 'polypeptide(L)'
;MLFSFFGKSTTTRELIFLLSGRLISPEFAIKELYEHKDVITRKARISSEDFEFLISTLREHVMFVGEEFYAEFIPVALEITPDKDDVDFIALSLKVNAPLWSNDKRLKEVNEVQVLTTKEVLKLLGIN
;
A
#
# COMPACT_ATOMS: atom_id res chain seq x y z
N MET A 1 0.11 -5.11 -0.10
CA MET A 1 -1.10 -4.78 -0.92
C MET A 1 -0.76 -4.40 -2.36
N LEU A 2 0.16 -3.45 -2.59
CA LEU A 2 0.45 -2.92 -3.94
C LEU A 2 0.89 -3.99 -4.96
N PHE A 3 1.62 -5.03 -4.54
CA PHE A 3 1.96 -6.17 -5.41
C PHE A 3 0.73 -6.82 -6.09
N SER A 4 -0.41 -6.86 -5.40
CA SER A 4 -1.65 -7.45 -5.94
C SER A 4 -2.30 -6.61 -7.04
N PHE A 5 -1.89 -5.34 -7.20
CA PHE A 5 -2.35 -4.47 -8.29
C PHE A 5 -2.00 -5.01 -9.68
N PHE A 6 -0.86 -5.70 -9.80
CA PHE A 6 -0.37 -6.24 -11.07
C PHE A 6 -1.14 -7.48 -11.54
N GLY A 7 -1.85 -8.16 -10.63
CA GLY A 7 -2.73 -9.25 -10.99
C GLY A 7 -3.93 -8.76 -11.81
N LYS A 8 -4.34 -9.52 -12.82
CA LYS A 8 -5.57 -9.22 -13.57
C LYS A 8 -6.79 -9.35 -12.65
N SER A 9 -7.69 -8.36 -12.70
CA SER A 9 -8.99 -8.37 -12.01
C SER A 9 -8.93 -8.74 -10.53
N THR A 10 -7.92 -8.23 -9.81
CA THR A 10 -7.90 -8.37 -8.36
C THR A 10 -8.81 -7.32 -7.73
N THR A 11 -9.50 -7.70 -6.66
CA THR A 11 -10.25 -6.76 -5.81
C THR A 11 -9.37 -5.59 -5.36
N THR A 12 -8.07 -5.81 -5.18
CA THR A 12 -7.11 -4.73 -4.84
C THR A 12 -6.99 -3.71 -5.96
N ARG A 13 -6.88 -4.16 -7.22
CA ARG A 13 -6.80 -3.26 -8.38
C ARG A 13 -8.08 -2.45 -8.55
N GLU A 14 -9.24 -3.08 -8.42
CA GLU A 14 -10.54 -2.41 -8.49
C GLU A 14 -10.70 -1.37 -7.39
N LEU A 15 -10.30 -1.70 -6.15
CA LEU A 15 -10.33 -0.77 -5.03
C LEU A 15 -9.36 0.41 -5.23
N ILE A 16 -8.18 0.19 -5.80
CA ILE A 16 -7.25 1.29 -6.12
C ILE A 16 -7.90 2.29 -7.07
N PHE A 17 -8.58 1.80 -8.12
CA PHE A 17 -9.31 2.68 -9.04
C PHE A 17 -10.48 3.40 -8.37
N LEU A 18 -11.28 2.68 -7.57
CA LEU A 18 -12.43 3.25 -6.86
C LEU A 18 -12.02 4.31 -5.83
N LEU A 19 -10.89 4.12 -5.17
CA LEU A 19 -10.34 5.02 -4.15
C LEU A 19 -9.33 6.03 -4.73
N SER A 20 -9.27 6.17 -6.06
CA SER A 20 -8.36 7.09 -6.74
C SER A 20 -8.39 8.50 -6.12
N GLY A 21 -7.21 9.04 -5.82
CA GLY A 21 -7.07 10.36 -5.17
C GLY A 21 -7.33 10.37 -3.65
N ARG A 22 -7.63 9.21 -3.05
CA ARG A 22 -7.79 9.01 -1.59
C ARG A 22 -6.77 8.05 -1.00
N LEU A 23 -5.83 7.58 -1.82
CA LEU A 23 -4.77 6.65 -1.41
C LEU A 23 -3.43 7.39 -1.37
N ILE A 24 -2.68 7.12 -0.31
CA ILE A 24 -1.32 7.61 -0.13
C ILE A 24 -0.42 6.44 0.29
N SER A 25 0.82 6.44 -0.17
CA SER A 25 1.80 5.40 0.16
C SER A 25 3.20 5.99 0.18
N PRO A 26 4.14 5.40 0.94
CA PRO A 26 5.53 5.80 0.89
C PRO A 26 6.19 5.51 -0.48
N GLU A 27 7.07 6.39 -0.95
CA GLU A 27 7.77 6.24 -2.23
C GLU A 27 8.69 5.00 -2.25
N PHE A 28 9.20 4.55 -1.09
CA PHE A 28 10.00 3.31 -1.03
C PHE A 28 9.22 2.09 -1.52
N ALA A 29 7.88 2.08 -1.38
CA ALA A 29 7.06 0.96 -1.85
C ALA A 29 7.13 0.79 -3.37
N ILE A 30 7.38 1.88 -4.14
CA ILE A 30 7.68 1.76 -5.57
C ILE A 30 9.04 1.10 -5.78
N LYS A 31 10.07 1.46 -4.99
CA LYS A 31 11.40 0.84 -5.08
C LYS A 31 11.31 -0.67 -4.86
N GLU A 32 10.56 -1.11 -3.85
CA GLU A 32 10.32 -2.54 -3.60
C GLU A 32 9.65 -3.24 -4.79
N LEU A 33 8.67 -2.59 -5.45
CA LEU A 33 8.04 -3.14 -6.65
C LEU A 33 9.05 -3.34 -7.79
N TYR A 34 9.98 -2.39 -7.98
CA TYR A 34 11.04 -2.53 -8.99
C TYR A 34 12.04 -3.62 -8.64
N GLU A 35 12.46 -3.72 -7.38
CA GLU A 35 13.35 -4.79 -6.90
C GLU A 35 12.74 -6.18 -7.14
N HIS A 36 11.42 -6.29 -7.07
CA HIS A 36 10.68 -7.52 -7.30
C HIS A 36 10.08 -7.65 -8.71
N LYS A 37 10.47 -6.80 -9.66
CA LYS A 37 9.90 -6.76 -11.02
C LYS A 37 9.87 -8.13 -11.70
N ASP A 38 10.95 -8.90 -11.63
CA ASP A 38 11.05 -10.23 -12.25
C ASP A 38 10.09 -11.27 -11.64
N VAL A 39 9.80 -11.13 -10.35
CA VAL A 39 8.84 -12.00 -9.65
C VAL A 39 7.42 -11.59 -10.01
N ILE A 40 7.15 -10.29 -10.03
CA ILE A 40 5.83 -9.71 -10.35
C ILE A 40 5.43 -10.04 -11.78
N THR A 41 6.28 -9.72 -12.76
CA THR A 41 6.01 -9.97 -14.19
C THR A 41 5.71 -11.44 -14.47
N ARG A 42 6.51 -12.35 -13.89
CA ARG A 42 6.33 -13.79 -14.01
C ARG A 42 5.03 -14.28 -13.39
N LYS A 43 4.71 -13.85 -12.16
CA LYS A 43 3.49 -14.29 -11.46
C LYS A 43 2.22 -13.72 -12.11
N ALA A 44 2.25 -12.46 -12.50
CA ALA A 44 1.12 -11.79 -13.15
C ALA A 44 0.98 -12.13 -14.64
N ARG A 45 2.01 -12.77 -15.24
CA ARG A 45 2.09 -13.10 -16.68
C ARG A 45 1.92 -11.85 -17.55
N ILE A 46 2.68 -10.81 -17.22
CA ILE A 46 2.72 -9.52 -17.92
C ILE A 46 4.13 -9.26 -18.45
N SER A 47 4.25 -8.43 -19.49
CA SER A 47 5.57 -8.05 -20.00
C SER A 47 6.26 -7.01 -19.12
N SER A 48 7.51 -6.69 -19.43
CA SER A 48 8.22 -5.59 -18.76
C SER A 48 7.58 -4.23 -19.09
N GLU A 49 7.09 -4.06 -20.32
CA GLU A 49 6.39 -2.85 -20.76
C GLU A 49 5.05 -2.70 -20.03
N ASP A 50 4.29 -3.79 -19.88
CA ASP A 50 3.06 -3.80 -19.08
C ASP A 50 3.34 -3.43 -17.62
N PHE A 51 4.46 -3.88 -17.06
CA PHE A 51 4.86 -3.52 -15.70
C PHE A 51 5.10 -2.01 -15.56
N GLU A 52 5.86 -1.40 -16.48
CA GLU A 52 6.10 0.07 -16.47
C GLU A 52 4.79 0.86 -16.65
N PHE A 53 3.92 0.39 -17.54
CA PHE A 53 2.59 0.97 -17.74
C PHE A 53 1.74 0.89 -16.46
N LEU A 54 1.76 -0.24 -15.76
CA LEU A 54 1.03 -0.43 -14.50
C LEU A 54 1.63 0.39 -13.35
N ILE A 55 2.96 0.56 -13.28
CA ILE A 55 3.59 1.48 -12.33
C ILE A 55 3.10 2.92 -12.58
N SER A 56 3.09 3.35 -13.84
CA SER A 56 2.60 4.68 -14.22
C SER A 56 1.13 4.86 -13.83
N THR A 57 0.30 3.86 -14.15
CA THR A 57 -1.12 3.83 -13.75
C THR A 57 -1.28 3.90 -12.23
N LEU A 58 -0.46 3.15 -11.47
CA LEU A 58 -0.53 3.14 -10.02
C LEU A 58 -0.25 4.53 -9.44
N ARG A 59 0.74 5.26 -9.99
CA ARG A 59 1.07 6.64 -9.59
C ARG A 59 -0.03 7.66 -9.93
N GLU A 60 -0.90 7.39 -10.89
CA GLU A 60 -2.06 8.24 -11.19
C GLU A 60 -3.18 8.10 -10.14
N HIS A 61 -3.25 6.96 -9.44
CA HIS A 61 -4.32 6.66 -8.49
C HIS A 61 -3.89 6.70 -7.02
N VAL A 62 -2.59 6.54 -6.74
CA VAL A 62 -1.99 6.56 -5.41
C VAL A 62 -0.95 7.67 -5.34
N MET A 63 -1.10 8.55 -4.35
CA MET A 63 -0.09 9.57 -4.07
C MET A 63 1.11 8.91 -3.38
N PHE A 64 2.29 9.03 -3.97
CA PHE A 64 3.53 8.57 -3.36
C PHE A 64 4.30 9.75 -2.75
N VAL A 65 4.74 9.60 -1.50
CA VAL A 65 5.45 10.65 -0.75
C VAL A 65 6.79 10.14 -0.23
N GLY A 66 7.80 11.01 -0.20
CA GLY A 66 9.11 10.71 0.37
C GLY A 66 9.09 10.64 1.89
N GLU A 67 10.12 10.03 2.47
CA GLU A 67 10.28 9.83 3.91
C GLU A 67 10.21 11.15 4.68
N GLU A 68 10.75 12.23 4.11
CA GLU A 68 10.74 13.57 4.70
C GLU A 68 9.34 14.09 5.04
N PHE A 69 8.29 13.55 4.43
CA PHE A 69 6.90 13.92 4.70
C PHE A 69 6.39 13.37 6.05
N TYR A 70 6.91 12.22 6.48
CA TYR A 70 6.43 11.49 7.67
C TYR A 70 7.56 11.10 8.65
N ALA A 71 8.79 11.53 8.41
CA ALA A 71 9.98 11.18 9.17
C ALA A 71 9.85 11.44 10.68
N GLU A 72 9.10 12.46 11.09
CA GLU A 72 8.91 12.77 12.51
C GLU A 72 8.12 11.68 13.27
N PHE A 73 7.39 10.82 12.55
CA PHE A 73 6.64 9.70 13.12
C PHE A 73 7.41 8.37 13.09
N ILE A 74 8.56 8.29 12.42
CA ILE A 74 9.38 7.08 12.34
C ILE A 74 9.78 6.53 13.73
N PRO A 75 10.26 7.35 14.68
CA PRO A 75 10.64 6.84 16.01
C PRO A 75 9.47 6.16 16.72
N VAL A 76 8.28 6.75 16.67
CA VAL A 76 7.07 6.18 17.28
C VAL A 76 6.65 4.91 16.54
N ALA A 77 6.68 4.92 15.20
CA ALA A 77 6.34 3.76 14.40
C ALA A 77 7.26 2.55 14.69
N LEU A 78 8.56 2.77 14.93
CA LEU A 78 9.52 1.72 15.30
C LEU A 78 9.20 1.06 16.65
N GLU A 79 8.62 1.81 17.59
CA GLU A 79 8.27 1.29 18.92
C GLU A 79 7.01 0.41 18.89
N ILE A 80 6.07 0.71 18.01
CA ILE A 80 4.75 0.07 17.97
C ILE A 80 4.62 -1.00 16.89
N THR A 81 5.46 -0.96 15.85
CA THR A 81 5.36 -1.91 14.74
C THR A 81 5.77 -3.33 15.15
N PRO A 82 5.01 -4.36 14.77
CA PRO A 82 5.44 -5.75 14.96
C PRO A 82 6.56 -6.17 14.00
N ASP A 83 6.73 -5.44 12.89
CA ASP A 83 7.70 -5.71 11.84
C ASP A 83 8.38 -4.40 11.39
N LYS A 84 9.71 -4.38 11.35
CA LYS A 84 10.44 -3.17 11.01
C LYS A 84 10.25 -2.75 9.56
N ASP A 85 9.90 -3.69 8.70
CA ASP A 85 9.64 -3.41 7.27
C ASP A 85 8.31 -2.66 7.08
N ASP A 86 7.44 -2.62 8.10
CA ASP A 86 6.16 -1.90 8.06
C ASP A 86 6.25 -0.46 8.63
N VAL A 87 7.42 -0.04 9.10
CA VAL A 87 7.62 1.22 9.85
C VAL A 87 7.14 2.44 9.07
N ASP A 88 7.51 2.56 7.80
CA ASP A 88 7.15 3.69 6.95
C ASP A 88 5.64 3.77 6.69
N PHE A 89 4.96 2.63 6.55
CA PHE A 89 3.50 2.60 6.36
C PHE A 89 2.76 3.07 7.61
N ILE A 90 3.23 2.65 8.79
CA ILE A 90 2.65 3.08 10.07
C ILE A 90 2.95 4.56 10.32
N ALA A 91 4.20 5.01 10.12
CA ALA A 91 4.58 6.41 10.28
C ALA A 91 3.76 7.33 9.38
N LEU A 92 3.56 6.94 8.11
CA LEU A 92 2.70 7.68 7.19
C LEU A 92 1.24 7.70 7.67
N SER A 93 0.70 6.56 8.10
CA SER A 93 -0.68 6.46 8.63
C SER A 93 -0.89 7.37 9.84
N LEU A 94 0.08 7.44 10.76
CA LEU A 94 0.09 8.39 11.87
C LEU A 94 0.12 9.83 11.38
N LYS A 95 1.03 10.16 10.44
CA LYS A 95 1.19 11.51 9.89
C LYS A 95 -0.10 12.06 9.29
N VAL A 96 -0.79 11.27 8.47
CA VAL A 96 -2.02 11.70 7.80
C VAL A 96 -3.29 11.41 8.59
N ASN A 97 -3.17 10.76 9.75
CA ASN A 97 -4.28 10.30 10.57
C ASN A 97 -5.35 9.55 9.74
N ALA A 98 -4.90 8.60 8.92
CA ALA A 98 -5.76 7.82 8.02
C ALA A 98 -5.56 6.32 8.27
N PRO A 99 -6.60 5.50 8.05
CA PRO A 99 -6.48 4.05 8.25
C PRO A 99 -5.42 3.43 7.33
N LEU A 100 -4.62 2.52 7.88
CA LEU A 100 -3.69 1.70 7.11
C LEU A 100 -4.44 0.57 6.42
N TRP A 101 -4.38 0.51 5.09
CA TRP A 101 -4.97 -0.58 4.32
C TRP A 101 -3.98 -1.75 4.16
N SER A 102 -4.16 -2.81 4.94
CA SER A 102 -3.32 -4.02 4.86
C SER A 102 -4.10 -5.30 5.20
N ASN A 103 -3.73 -6.41 4.56
CA ASN A 103 -4.22 -7.75 4.89
C ASN A 103 -3.27 -8.53 5.81
N ASP A 104 -2.14 -7.94 6.23
CA ASP A 104 -1.31 -8.54 7.27
C ASP A 104 -2.04 -8.46 8.61
N LYS A 105 -2.24 -9.62 9.23
CA LYS A 105 -2.94 -9.72 10.51
C LYS A 105 -2.09 -9.22 11.67
N ARG A 106 -0.75 -9.24 11.56
CA ARG A 106 0.16 -8.76 12.61
C ARG A 106 -0.06 -7.26 12.85
N LEU A 107 -0.29 -6.50 11.78
CA LEU A 107 -0.55 -5.06 11.86
C LEU A 107 -1.84 -4.70 12.62
N LYS A 108 -2.79 -5.63 12.75
CA LYS A 108 -4.00 -5.42 13.58
C LYS A 108 -3.69 -5.31 15.08
N GLU A 109 -2.48 -5.70 15.50
CA GLU A 109 -2.03 -5.59 16.89
C GLU A 109 -1.54 -4.17 17.24
N VAL A 110 -1.28 -3.33 16.23
CA VAL A 110 -0.94 -1.90 16.39
C VAL A 110 -2.22 -1.13 16.72
N ASN A 111 -2.28 -0.50 17.89
CA ASN A 111 -3.50 0.13 18.40
C ASN A 111 -3.60 1.62 18.04
N GLU A 112 -2.47 2.23 17.70
CA GLU A 112 -2.31 3.66 17.42
C GLU A 112 -2.83 4.04 16.03
N VAL A 113 -2.94 3.05 15.12
CA VAL A 113 -3.48 3.24 13.78
C VAL A 113 -4.61 2.27 13.51
N GLN A 114 -5.68 2.75 12.87
CA GLN A 114 -6.74 1.86 12.41
C GLN A 114 -6.24 1.07 11.21
N VAL A 115 -6.13 -0.25 11.33
CA VAL A 115 -5.82 -1.11 10.18
C VAL A 115 -7.11 -1.66 9.58
N LEU A 116 -7.26 -1.54 8.26
CA LEU A 116 -8.38 -2.08 7.49
C LEU A 116 -7.87 -3.15 6.52
N THR A 117 -8.51 -4.31 6.51
CA THR A 117 -8.33 -5.34 5.49
C THR A 117 -9.11 -4.98 4.23
N THR A 118 -8.80 -5.61 3.09
CA THR A 118 -9.59 -5.48 1.85
C THR A 118 -11.08 -5.73 2.09
N LYS A 119 -11.42 -6.73 2.91
CA LYS A 119 -12.81 -7.06 3.24
C LYS A 119 -13.49 -5.93 4.02
N GLU A 120 -12.78 -5.30 4.95
CA GLU A 120 -13.33 -4.19 5.74
C GLU A 120 -13.47 -2.93 4.88
N VAL A 121 -12.51 -2.65 3.98
CA VAL A 121 -12.63 -1.55 3.01
C VAL A 121 -13.86 -1.74 2.12
N LEU A 122 -14.07 -2.94 1.57
CA LEU A 122 -15.27 -3.25 0.78
C LEU A 122 -16.56 -3.02 1.57
N LYS A 123 -16.60 -3.50 2.82
CA LYS A 123 -17.75 -3.31 3.72
C LYS A 123 -18.02 -1.83 3.99
N LEU A 124 -16.99 -1.01 4.21
CA LEU A 124 -17.12 0.44 4.39
C LEU A 124 -17.68 1.14 3.14
N LEU A 125 -17.39 0.60 1.96
CA LEU A 125 -17.89 1.11 0.68
C LEU A 125 -19.27 0.54 0.30
N GLY A 126 -19.84 -0.36 1.12
CA GLY A 126 -21.13 -1.01 0.84
C GLY A 126 -21.07 -2.03 -0.30
N ILE A 127 -19.89 -2.58 -0.60
CA ILE A 127 -19.67 -3.59 -1.65
C ILE A 127 -19.57 -4.96 -0.96
N ASN A 128 -20.46 -5.88 -1.32
CA ASN A 128 -20.52 -7.24 -0.76
C ASN A 128 -19.89 -8.28 -1.69
#